data_AF-A0A382JK57-F1
#
_entry.id   AF-A0A382JK57-F1
#
_cell.length_a   1.000
_cell.length_b   1.000
_cell.length_c   1.000
_cell.angle_alpha   90.00
_cell.angle_beta   90.00
_cell.angle_gamma   90.00
#
_symmetry.space_group_name_H-M   'P 1'
#
loop_
_entity.id
_entity.type
_entity.pdbx_description
1 polymer ?
#
loop_
_entity_poly.entity_id
_entity_poly.type
_entity_poly.pdbx_seq_one_letter_code
_entity_poly.pdbx_strand_id
1 'polypeptide(L)'
;MNVIMSPKTVFTVTGVLMLLHGAMFFFGAEDLAATGVPNISDEALSMGKGFAEIVTFFNIFIAAVLFFCRDIDLESAKKVLTGVGVGCVAMVVGIVYHMQSLPPESGPPLPVLIIFLLLSAWSFYIALLKQD
;
A
#
# COMPACT_ATOMS: atom_id res chain seq x y z
N MET A 1 2.81 27.85 -2.79
CA MET A 1 3.36 26.48 -2.83
C MET A 1 2.33 25.57 -3.48
N ASN A 2 2.70 24.76 -4.49
CA ASN A 2 1.75 23.83 -5.11
C ASN A 2 1.37 22.75 -4.08
N VAL A 3 0.10 22.70 -3.67
CA VAL A 3 -0.39 21.89 -2.55
C VAL A 3 -0.09 20.40 -2.76
N ILE A 4 -0.14 19.94 -4.01
CA ILE A 4 0.18 18.56 -4.42
C ILE A 4 1.66 18.22 -4.15
N MET A 5 2.56 19.20 -4.20
CA MET A 5 3.99 18.98 -4.03
C MET A 5 4.48 19.20 -2.60
N SER A 6 3.60 19.11 -1.61
CA SER A 6 3.98 19.22 -0.20
C SER A 6 4.14 17.82 0.43
N PRO A 7 5.16 17.59 1.29
CA PRO A 7 5.29 16.32 2.00
C PRO A 7 4.03 15.97 2.80
N LYS A 8 3.41 16.97 3.44
CA LYS A 8 2.13 16.85 4.14
C LYS A 8 1.05 16.20 3.29
N THR A 9 0.92 16.63 2.04
CA THR A 9 -0.05 16.07 1.09
C THR A 9 0.29 14.62 0.75
N VAL A 10 1.56 14.32 0.45
CA VAL A 10 1.97 12.94 0.14
C VAL A 10 1.70 12.02 1.32
N PHE A 11 2.09 12.39 2.53
CA PHE A 11 1.82 11.61 3.73
C PHE A 11 0.32 11.41 3.98
N THR A 12 -0.48 12.47 3.80
CA THR A 12 -1.94 12.40 4.00
C THR A 12 -2.59 11.48 2.98
N VAL A 13 -2.30 11.65 1.69
CA VAL A 13 -2.90 10.84 0.62
C VAL A 13 -2.46 9.39 0.74
N THR A 14 -1.18 9.12 0.94
CA THR A 14 -0.68 7.75 1.16
C THR A 14 -1.33 7.13 2.39
N GLY A 15 -1.43 7.85 3.51
CA GLY A 15 -2.09 7.35 4.72
C GLY A 15 -3.57 7.01 4.50
N VAL A 16 -4.32 7.88 3.82
CA VAL A 16 -5.72 7.60 3.44
C VAL A 16 -5.83 6.39 2.53
N LEU A 17 -4.95 6.26 1.54
CA LEU A 17 -4.92 5.09 0.65
C LEU A 17 -4.59 3.81 1.41
N MET A 18 -3.69 3.84 2.39
CA MET A 18 -3.43 2.68 3.26
C MET A 18 -4.69 2.31 4.06
N LEU A 19 -5.43 3.29 4.62
CA LEU A 19 -6.69 3.00 5.31
C LEU A 19 -7.74 2.39 4.38
N LEU A 20 -7.90 2.91 3.16
CA LEU A 20 -8.82 2.36 2.17
C LEU A 20 -8.40 0.94 1.76
N HIS A 21 -7.10 0.72 1.57
CA HIS A 21 -6.54 -0.59 1.28
C HIS A 21 -6.81 -1.58 2.41
N GLY A 22 -6.52 -1.21 3.66
CA GLY A 22 -6.85 -2.03 4.83
C GLY A 22 -8.35 -2.32 4.93
N ALA A 23 -9.22 -1.34 4.70
CA ALA A 23 -10.67 -1.54 4.73
C ALA A 23 -11.13 -2.56 3.67
N MET A 24 -10.57 -2.51 2.46
CA MET A 24 -10.86 -3.52 1.42
C MET A 24 -10.42 -4.92 1.86
N PHE A 25 -9.26 -5.05 2.50
CA PHE A 25 -8.79 -6.33 3.04
C PHE A 25 -9.67 -6.87 4.17
N PHE A 26 -10.18 -6.00 5.05
CA PHE A 26 -11.02 -6.43 6.17
C PHE A 26 -12.41 -6.85 5.71
N PHE A 27 -13.09 -5.99 4.93
CA PHE A 27 -14.46 -6.26 4.49
C PHE A 27 -14.54 -7.25 3.32
N GLY A 28 -13.47 -7.37 2.54
CA GLY A 28 -13.35 -8.33 1.43
C GLY A 28 -12.50 -9.57 1.76
N ALA A 29 -12.20 -9.82 3.05
CA ALA A 29 -11.28 -10.87 3.46
C ALA A 29 -11.69 -12.27 2.95
N GLU A 30 -12.99 -12.57 3.01
CA GLU A 30 -13.53 -13.86 2.60
C GLU A 30 -13.45 -14.07 1.10
N ASP A 31 -13.94 -13.09 0.33
CA ASP A 31 -13.87 -13.12 -1.14
C ASP A 31 -12.43 -13.25 -1.61
N LEU A 32 -11.51 -12.50 -1.01
CA LEU A 32 -10.08 -12.56 -1.31
C LEU A 32 -9.50 -13.95 -0.99
N ALA A 33 -9.83 -14.52 0.18
CA ALA A 33 -9.33 -15.82 0.58
C ALA A 33 -9.83 -16.97 -0.31
N ALA A 34 -11.04 -16.85 -0.85
CA ALA A 34 -11.63 -17.84 -1.77
C ALA A 34 -11.24 -17.62 -3.24
N THR A 35 -10.55 -16.52 -3.57
CA THR A 35 -10.30 -16.12 -4.96
C THR A 35 -9.46 -17.16 -5.73
N GLY A 36 -10.06 -17.74 -6.77
CA GLY A 36 -9.42 -18.73 -7.63
C GLY A 36 -9.21 -20.11 -7.00
N VAL A 37 -9.85 -20.39 -5.86
CA VAL A 37 -9.78 -21.70 -5.19
C VAL A 37 -11.19 -22.32 -5.09
N PRO A 38 -11.63 -23.09 -6.10
CA PRO A 38 -12.93 -23.75 -6.05
C PRO A 38 -12.97 -24.81 -4.93
N ASN A 39 -14.07 -24.87 -4.19
CA ASN A 39 -14.27 -25.80 -3.06
C ASN A 39 -13.19 -25.69 -1.96
N ILE A 40 -12.75 -24.47 -1.64
CA ILE A 40 -11.87 -24.19 -0.50
C ILE A 40 -12.48 -24.78 0.79
N SER A 41 -11.65 -25.41 1.63
CA SER A 41 -12.13 -25.93 2.93
C SER A 41 -12.36 -24.79 3.92
N ASP A 42 -13.22 -25.02 4.92
CA ASP A 42 -13.52 -24.02 5.95
C ASP A 42 -12.26 -23.62 6.74
N GLU A 43 -11.35 -24.55 7.01
CA GLU A 43 -10.09 -24.27 7.70
C GLU A 43 -9.15 -23.40 6.84
N ALA A 44 -9.04 -23.70 5.55
CA ALA A 44 -8.20 -22.92 4.63
C ALA A 44 -8.79 -21.51 4.42
N LEU A 45 -10.11 -21.41 4.30
CA LEU A 45 -10.82 -20.14 4.20
C LEU A 45 -10.62 -19.29 5.46
N SER A 46 -10.79 -19.89 6.64
CA SER A 46 -10.58 -19.20 7.92
C SER A 46 -9.14 -18.70 8.06
N MET A 47 -8.16 -19.49 7.65
CA MET A 47 -6.75 -19.08 7.66
C MET A 47 -6.51 -17.90 6.69
N GLY A 48 -7.01 -17.99 5.45
CA GLY A 48 -6.87 -16.94 4.44
C GLY A 48 -7.51 -15.61 4.88
N LYS A 49 -8.71 -15.67 5.46
CA LYS A 49 -9.38 -14.51 6.06
C LYS A 49 -8.53 -13.87 7.15
N GLY A 50 -8.00 -14.68 8.08
CA GLY A 50 -7.14 -14.19 9.14
C GLY A 50 -5.89 -13.46 8.62
N PHE A 51 -5.26 -13.96 7.55
CA PHE A 51 -4.14 -13.27 6.90
C PHE A 51 -4.56 -11.93 6.28
N ALA A 52 -5.69 -11.89 5.57
CA ALA A 52 -6.23 -10.64 5.00
C ALA A 52 -6.53 -9.60 6.09
N GLU A 53 -7.13 -10.02 7.20
CA GLU A 53 -7.40 -9.15 8.35
C GLU A 53 -6.10 -8.64 9.00
N ILE A 54 -5.06 -9.46 9.12
CA ILE A 54 -3.74 -9.01 9.60
C ILE A 54 -3.15 -7.91 8.71
N VAL A 55 -3.29 -8.03 7.38
CA VAL A 55 -2.89 -6.97 6.43
C VAL A 55 -3.60 -5.66 6.72
N THR A 56 -4.86 -5.69 7.18
CA THR A 56 -5.59 -4.49 7.61
C THR A 56 -4.87 -3.76 8.73
N PHE A 57 -4.42 -4.47 9.77
CA PHE A 57 -3.74 -3.85 10.91
C PHE A 57 -2.36 -3.29 10.55
N PHE A 58 -1.63 -3.92 9.62
CA PHE A 58 -0.41 -3.33 9.07
C PHE A 58 -0.68 -2.04 8.30
N ASN A 59 -1.77 -1.99 7.52
CA ASN A 59 -2.16 -0.77 6.81
C ASN A 59 -2.57 0.35 7.77
N ILE A 60 -3.30 0.04 8.86
CA ILE A 60 -3.64 1.00 9.93
C ILE A 60 -2.38 1.53 10.61
N PHE A 61 -1.44 0.65 10.94
CA PHE A 61 -0.15 1.03 11.53
C PHE A 61 0.62 2.00 10.63
N ILE A 62 0.76 1.68 9.34
CA ILE A 62 1.46 2.55 8.38
C ILE A 62 0.72 3.88 8.23
N ALA A 63 -0.61 3.87 8.09
CA ALA A 63 -1.40 5.09 7.98
C ALA A 63 -1.22 6.00 9.20
N ALA A 64 -1.23 5.44 10.42
CA ALA A 64 -0.98 6.20 11.63
C ALA A 64 0.41 6.86 11.59
N VAL A 65 1.47 6.09 11.32
CA VAL A 65 2.83 6.63 11.20
C VAL A 65 2.88 7.79 10.20
N LEU A 66 2.30 7.63 9.00
CA LEU A 66 2.32 8.66 7.97
C LEU A 66 1.55 9.92 8.40
N PHE A 67 0.40 9.78 9.06
CA PHE A 67 -0.34 10.94 9.58
C PHE A 67 0.45 11.70 10.65
N PHE A 68 1.21 11.01 11.50
CA PHE A 68 2.08 11.67 12.47
C PHE A 68 3.32 12.32 11.83
N CYS A 69 3.75 11.86 10.66
CA CYS A 69 4.84 12.50 9.90
C CYS A 69 4.40 13.75 9.11
N ARG A 70 3.11 14.08 9.05
CA ARG A 70 2.59 15.07 8.09
C ARG A 70 3.07 16.51 8.29
N ASP A 71 3.50 16.86 9.51
CA ASP A 71 3.86 18.23 9.91
C ASP A 71 5.35 18.35 10.32
N ILE A 72 6.20 17.42 9.88
CA ILE A 72 7.66 17.47 10.10
C ILE A 72 8.38 18.40 9.11
N ASP A 73 9.62 18.77 9.40
CA ASP A 73 10.46 19.57 8.51
C ASP A 73 10.78 18.85 7.18
N LEU A 74 11.14 19.60 6.15
CA LEU A 74 11.35 19.04 4.81
C LEU A 74 12.49 18.01 4.79
N GLU A 75 13.59 18.23 5.53
CA GLU A 75 14.73 17.31 5.53
C GLU A 75 14.34 15.95 6.11
N SER A 76 13.66 15.96 7.26
CA SER A 76 13.11 14.75 7.88
C SER A 76 12.07 14.09 6.97
N ALA A 77 11.20 14.87 6.34
CA ALA A 77 10.21 14.35 5.41
C ALA A 77 10.83 13.64 4.21
N LYS A 78 11.93 14.16 3.64
CA LYS A 78 12.65 13.50 2.53
C LYS A 78 13.21 12.14 2.94
N LYS A 79 13.68 11.99 4.19
CA LYS A 79 14.16 10.69 4.71
C LYS A 79 13.01 9.68 4.82
N VAL A 80 11.89 10.07 5.42
CA VAL A 80 10.71 9.20 5.53
C VAL A 80 10.16 8.84 4.15
N LEU A 81 10.03 9.82 3.24
CA LEU A 81 9.52 9.58 1.88
C LEU A 81 10.46 8.72 1.02
N THR A 82 11.78 8.78 1.25
CA THR A 82 12.70 7.80 0.66
C THR A 82 12.34 6.38 1.09
N GLY A 83 12.13 6.17 2.39
CA GLY A 83 11.72 4.87 2.94
C GLY A 83 10.38 4.40 2.38
N VAL A 84 9.39 5.28 2.32
CA VAL A 84 8.08 4.99 1.70
C VAL A 84 8.23 4.62 0.22
N GLY A 85 9.04 5.38 -0.53
CA GLY A 85 9.32 5.12 -1.95
C GLY A 85 9.93 3.75 -2.19
N VAL A 86 10.96 3.39 -1.40
CA VAL A 86 11.61 2.06 -1.45
C VAL A 86 10.62 0.94 -1.08
N GLY A 87 9.83 1.13 -0.01
CA GLY A 87 8.78 0.17 0.37
C GLY A 87 7.75 -0.03 -0.75
N CYS A 88 7.32 1.04 -1.41
CA CYS A 88 6.42 0.96 -2.56
C CYS A 88 7.06 0.21 -3.75
N VAL A 89 8.35 0.39 -4.01
CA VAL A 89 9.06 -0.41 -5.04
C VAL A 89 9.07 -1.89 -4.68
N ALA A 90 9.35 -2.24 -3.42
CA ALA A 90 9.32 -3.63 -2.99
C ALA A 90 7.92 -4.25 -3.17
N MET A 91 6.85 -3.50 -2.86
CA MET A 91 5.48 -3.91 -3.13
C MET A 91 5.21 -4.11 -4.62
N VAL A 92 5.65 -3.18 -5.48
CA VAL A 92 5.53 -3.29 -6.95
C VAL A 92 6.21 -4.56 -7.45
N VAL A 93 7.42 -4.87 -6.98
CA VAL A 93 8.14 -6.09 -7.36
C VAL A 93 7.35 -7.33 -6.95
N GLY A 94 6.84 -7.38 -5.72
CA GLY A 94 6.01 -8.49 -5.24
C GLY A 94 4.71 -8.65 -6.03
N ILE A 95 4.04 -7.54 -6.36
CA ILE A 95 2.82 -7.54 -7.18
C ILE A 95 3.11 -8.09 -8.58
N VAL A 96 4.15 -7.58 -9.26
CA VAL A 96 4.53 -8.06 -10.60
C VAL A 96 4.89 -9.54 -10.56
N TYR A 97 5.65 -9.97 -9.55
CA TYR A 97 5.98 -11.37 -9.35
C TYR A 97 4.72 -12.25 -9.24
N HIS A 98 3.74 -11.85 -8.43
CA HIS A 98 2.50 -12.61 -8.27
C HIS A 98 1.56 -12.53 -9.47
N MET A 99 1.54 -11.43 -10.21
CA MET A 99 0.81 -11.34 -11.48
C MET A 99 1.37 -12.28 -12.56
N GLN A 100 2.65 -12.66 -12.47
CA GLN A 100 3.30 -13.56 -13.41
C GLN A 100 3.30 -15.03 -12.95
N SER A 101 3.32 -15.26 -11.64
CA SER A 101 3.44 -16.61 -11.05
C SER A 101 2.10 -17.25 -10.69
N LEU A 102 1.04 -16.46 -10.52
CA LEU A 102 -0.30 -16.96 -10.22
C LEU A 102 -1.19 -16.96 -11.46
N PRO A 103 -2.26 -17.79 -11.48
CA PRO A 103 -3.31 -17.67 -12.47
C PRO A 103 -3.90 -16.25 -12.49
N PRO A 104 -4.30 -15.72 -13.67
CA PRO A 104 -4.82 -14.35 -13.79
C PRO A 104 -5.96 -14.01 -12.83
N GLU A 105 -6.80 -15.00 -12.50
CA GLU A 105 -7.92 -14.89 -11.56
C GLU A 105 -7.51 -14.79 -10.10
N SER A 106 -6.31 -15.24 -9.73
CA SER A 106 -5.76 -15.23 -8.36
C SER A 106 -4.67 -14.19 -8.15
N GLY A 107 -4.20 -13.57 -9.23
CA GLY A 107 -3.18 -12.53 -9.19
C GLY A 107 -3.71 -11.21 -8.59
N PRO A 108 -2.82 -10.34 -8.08
CA PRO A 108 -3.23 -9.00 -7.66
C PRO A 108 -3.81 -8.20 -8.84
N PRO A 109 -4.84 -7.38 -8.61
CA PRO A 109 -5.48 -6.62 -9.68
C PRO A 109 -4.58 -5.47 -10.15
N LEU A 110 -4.54 -5.25 -11.47
CA LEU A 110 -3.71 -4.21 -12.12
C LEU A 110 -3.81 -2.80 -11.48
N PRO A 111 -4.99 -2.32 -11.02
CA PRO A 111 -5.09 -1.04 -10.34
C PRO A 111 -4.16 -0.90 -9.12
N VAL A 112 -3.90 -1.97 -8.36
CA VAL A 112 -3.03 -1.93 -7.18
C VAL A 112 -1.58 -1.66 -7.60
N LEU A 113 -1.11 -2.30 -8.68
CA LEU A 113 0.22 -2.05 -9.27
C LEU A 113 0.39 -0.57 -9.63
N ILE A 114 -0.61 0.00 -10.31
CA ILE A 114 -0.58 1.40 -10.77
C ILE A 114 -0.51 2.35 -9.57
N ILE A 115 -1.31 2.11 -8.52
CA ILE A 115 -1.31 2.95 -7.33
C ILE A 115 0.07 2.93 -6.65
N PHE A 116 0.66 1.77 -6.40
CA PHE A 116 1.97 1.70 -5.75
C PHE A 116 3.11 2.27 -6.61
N LEU A 117 3.04 2.15 -7.94
CA LEU A 117 3.97 2.82 -8.86
C LEU A 117 3.87 4.35 -8.74
N LEU A 118 2.65 4.90 -8.76
CA LEU A 118 2.42 6.34 -8.64
C LEU A 118 2.87 6.87 -7.27
N LEU A 119 2.58 6.13 -6.19
CA LEU A 119 3.01 6.49 -4.84
C LEU A 119 4.54 6.45 -4.70
N SER A 120 5.19 5.46 -5.30
CA SER A 120 6.66 5.38 -5.33
C SER A 120 7.26 6.58 -6.05
N ALA A 121 6.79 6.87 -7.26
CA ALA A 121 7.26 8.00 -8.05
C ALA A 121 7.05 9.34 -7.34
N TRP A 122 5.87 9.56 -6.73
CA TRP A 122 5.57 10.79 -6.01
C TRP A 122 6.42 10.95 -4.75
N SER A 123 6.64 9.85 -4.01
CA SER A 123 7.51 9.84 -2.84
C SER A 123 8.96 10.19 -3.20
N PHE A 124 9.51 9.57 -4.25
CA PHE A 124 10.86 9.88 -4.71
C PHE A 124 11.00 11.26 -5.32
N TYR A 125 9.98 11.76 -6.02
CA TYR A 125 9.99 13.12 -6.54
C TYR A 125 10.22 14.13 -5.41
N ILE A 126 9.46 14.03 -4.32
CA ILE A 126 9.63 14.92 -3.17
C ILE A 126 10.96 14.65 -2.46
N ALA A 127 11.31 13.38 -2.26
CA ALA A 127 12.51 12.99 -1.54
C ALA A 127 13.82 13.42 -2.23
N LEU A 128 13.86 13.45 -3.55
CA LEU A 128 15.10 13.68 -4.31
C LEU A 128 15.14 15.06 -4.99
N LEU A 129 14.01 15.52 -5.53
CA LEU A 129 14.00 16.66 -6.45
C LEU A 129 13.45 17.94 -5.82
N LYS A 130 12.66 17.84 -4.75
CA LYS A 130 12.13 19.03 -4.08
C LYS A 130 13.24 19.79 -3.33
N GLN A 131 13.32 21.08 -3.62
CA GLN A 131 14.12 22.09 -2.90
C GLN A 131 13.18 22.98 -2.08
N ASP A 132 13.74 23.70 -1.09
CA ASP A 132 13.01 24.58 -0.17
C ASP A 132 12.23 25.70 -0.89
#